data_AF-A0A2T5YG60-F1
#
_entry.id   AF-A0A2T5YG60-F1
#
_cell.length_a   1.000
_cell.length_b   1.000
_cell.length_c   1.000
_cell.angle_alpha   90.00
_cell.angle_beta   90.00
_cell.angle_gamma   90.00
#
_symmetry.space_group_name_H-M   'P 1'
#
loop_
_entity.id
_entity.type
_entity.pdbx_description
1 polymer ?
#
loop_
_entity_poly.entity_id
_entity_poly.type
_entity_poly.pdbx_seq_one_letter_code
_entity_poly.pdbx_strand_id
1 'polypeptide(L)' 'MKNVLVFRTSVNTSRAAHLLRPVLDGLMGHGETWNFDLEDCDRILRVEATTLQATTVIRHLKRAGFWCEELED' A
#
# COMPACT_ATOMS: atom_id res chain seq x y z
N MET A 1 18.87 1.15 4.56
CA MET A 1 18.30 -0.12 4.06
C MET A 1 16.83 0.15 3.78
N LYS A 2 16.31 -0.20 2.61
CA LYS A 2 14.88 -0.06 2.32
C LYS A 2 14.15 -1.23 2.96
N ASN A 3 13.07 -0.96 3.67
CA ASN A 3 12.18 -1.99 4.18
C ASN A 3 11.10 -2.24 3.14
N VAL A 4 10.82 -3.53 2.90
CA VAL A 4 9.74 -3.95 2.03
C VAL A 4 8.58 -4.32 2.92
N LEU A 5 7.56 -3.49 2.93
CA LEU A 5 6.33 -3.69 3.66
C LEU A 5 5.31 -4.34 2.72
N VAL A 6 4.70 -5.43 3.16
CA VAL A 6 3.68 -6.15 2.39
C VAL A 6 2.35 -5.98 3.11
N PHE A 7 1.33 -5.54 2.39
CA PHE A 7 0.00 -5.34 2.94
C PHE A 7 -1.01 -6.14 2.16
N ARG A 8 -1.92 -6.78 2.87
CA ARG A 8 -3.15 -7.30 2.29
C ARG A 8 -4.20 -6.21 2.28
N THR A 9 -4.85 -6.00 1.13
CA THR A 9 -5.86 -4.96 0.98
C THR A 9 -7.16 -5.51 0.42
N SER A 10 -8.27 -4.78 0.57
CA SER A 10 -9.51 -5.10 -0.14
C SER A 10 -9.58 -4.53 -1.56
N VAL A 11 -8.47 -4.02 -2.09
CA VAL A 11 -8.39 -3.36 -3.40
C VAL A 11 -8.33 -4.43 -4.49
N ASN A 12 -9.48 -4.82 -5.06
CA ASN A 12 -9.59 -5.79 -6.16
C ASN A 12 -9.74 -5.14 -7.55
N THR A 13 -9.90 -3.82 -7.62
CA THR A 13 -10.20 -3.14 -8.89
C THR A 13 -9.16 -2.09 -9.20
N SER A 14 -8.83 -1.97 -10.49
CA SER A 14 -7.98 -0.91 -11.03
C SER A 14 -8.50 0.48 -10.66
N ARG A 15 -9.82 0.66 -10.59
CA ARG A 15 -10.46 1.91 -10.13
C ARG A 15 -10.11 2.24 -8.67
N ALA A 16 -10.19 1.27 -7.77
CA ALA A 16 -9.83 1.46 -6.37
C ALA A 16 -8.33 1.74 -6.21
N ALA A 17 -7.48 0.99 -6.93
CA ALA A 17 -6.04 1.25 -6.97
C ALA A 17 -5.73 2.67 -7.50
N HIS A 18 -6.47 3.13 -8.52
CA HIS A 18 -6.32 4.48 -9.08
C HIS A 18 -6.77 5.57 -8.10
N LEU A 19 -7.76 5.31 -7.25
CA LEU A 19 -8.15 6.25 -6.18
C LEU A 19 -7.08 6.34 -5.08
N LEU A 20 -6.38 5.22 -4.80
CA LEU A 20 -5.32 5.16 -3.79
C LEU A 20 -3.97 5.65 -4.31
N ARG A 21 -3.74 5.66 -5.63
CA ARG A 21 -2.54 6.20 -6.28
C ARG A 21 -2.06 7.53 -5.68
N PRO A 22 -2.85 8.62 -5.69
CA PRO A 22 -2.40 9.91 -5.17
C PRO A 22 -2.16 9.89 -3.65
N VAL A 23 -2.85 9.02 -2.91
CA VAL A 23 -2.64 8.87 -1.47
C VAL A 23 -1.31 8.20 -1.19
N LEU A 24 -1.01 7.10 -1.90
CA LEU A 24 0.26 6.38 -1.75
C LEU A 24 1.44 7.18 -2.30
N ASP A 25 1.27 7.86 -3.44
CA ASP A 25 2.28 8.73 -4.03
C ASP A 25 2.63 9.90 -3.08
N GLY A 26 1.64 10.50 -2.44
CA GLY A 26 1.87 11.54 -1.42
C GLY A 26 2.49 11.02 -0.12
N LEU A 27 2.42 9.71 0.15
CA LEU A 27 3.12 9.08 1.27
C LEU A 27 4.58 8.74 0.91
N MET A 28 4.90 8.60 -0.37
CA MET A 28 6.23 8.22 -0.83
C MET A 28 7.20 9.39 -0.75
N GLY A 29 8.33 9.16 -0.10
CA GLY A 29 9.49 10.02 -0.17
C GLY A 29 10.35 9.78 -1.42
N HIS A 30 11.44 10.54 -1.51
CA HIS A 30 12.39 10.42 -2.61
C HIS A 30 13.07 9.03 -2.61
N GLY A 31 12.74 8.21 -3.62
CA GLY A 31 13.30 6.87 -3.79
C GLY A 31 12.50 5.74 -3.10
N GLU A 32 11.30 6.04 -2.61
CA GLU A 32 10.32 5.05 -2.15
C GLU A 32 9.41 4.64 -3.31
N THR A 33 8.99 3.38 -3.33
CA THR A 33 8.17 2.81 -4.43
C THR A 33 7.08 1.93 -3.87
N TRP A 34 5.88 1.96 -4.45
CA TRP A 34 4.81 1.02 -4.13
C TRP A 34 4.37 0.31 -5.38
N ASN A 35 3.89 -0.92 -5.22
CA ASN A 35 3.28 -1.69 -6.27
C ASN A 35 2.01 -2.37 -5.76
N PHE A 36 0.93 -2.26 -6.53
CA PHE A 36 -0.28 -3.03 -6.28
C PHE A 36 -0.23 -4.28 -7.14
N ASP A 37 -0.26 -5.44 -6.50
CA ASP A 37 -0.44 -6.71 -7.17
C ASP A 37 -1.93 -6.94 -7.40
N LEU A 38 -2.39 -6.52 -8.59
CA LEU A 38 -3.74 -6.72 -9.07
C LEU A 38 -3.87 -7.99 -9.92
N GLU A 39 -2.74 -8.60 -10.29
CA GLU A 39 -2.70 -9.89 -11.00
C GLU A 39 -2.93 -11.03 -10.02
N ASP A 40 -2.44 -10.89 -8.79
CA ASP A 40 -2.77 -11.81 -7.70
C ASP A 40 -4.17 -11.57 -7.13
N CYS A 41 -4.94 -12.66 -7.00
CA CYS A 41 -6.25 -12.65 -6.32
C CYS A 41 -6.16 -12.16 -4.86
N ASP A 42 -4.94 -12.16 -4.30
CA ASP A 42 -4.65 -11.78 -2.92
C ASP A 42 -4.60 -10.28 -2.65
N ARG A 43 -4.67 -9.42 -3.67
CA ARG A 43 -4.79 -7.96 -3.53
C ARG A 43 -3.70 -7.37 -2.62
N ILE A 44 -2.47 -7.74 -2.93
CA ILE A 44 -1.30 -7.37 -2.15
C ILE A 44 -0.82 -5.99 -2.57
N LEU A 45 -0.56 -5.12 -1.60
CA LEU A 45 0.15 -3.86 -1.79
C LEU A 45 1.56 -4.03 -1.23
N ARG A 46 2.57 -3.85 -2.07
CA ARG A 46 3.97 -3.89 -1.68
C ARG A 46 4.50 -2.47 -1.64
N VAL A 47 5.11 -2.06 -0.53
CA VAL A 47 5.67 -0.71 -0.34
C VAL A 47 7.12 -0.84 0.06
N GLU A 48 8.01 -0.30 -0.75
CA GLU A 48 9.43 -0.18 -0.49
C GLU A 48 9.72 1.22 0.03
N ALA A 49 9.94 1.32 1.33
CA ALA A 49 10.15 2.59 2.00
C ALA A 49 11.22 2.48 3.06
N THR A 50 11.86 3.62 3.36
CA THR A 50 12.97 3.65 4.33
C THR A 50 12.48 4.17 5.68
N THR A 51 11.62 5.20 5.65
CA THR A 51 11.11 5.88 6.84
C THR A 51 9.60 5.73 7.02
N LEU A 52 8.89 5.27 5.99
CA LEU A 52 7.46 5.04 6.06
C LEU A 52 7.14 3.89 7.03
N GLN A 53 6.20 4.13 7.94
CA GLN A 53 5.66 3.09 8.81
C GLN A 53 4.44 2.43 8.18
N ALA A 54 4.34 1.12 8.36
CA ALA A 54 3.20 0.35 7.91
C ALA A 54 1.86 0.80 8.51
N THR A 55 1.87 1.17 9.78
CA THR A 55 0.70 1.73 10.48
C THR A 55 0.16 2.99 9.80
N THR A 56 1.02 3.81 9.20
CA THR A 56 0.62 4.98 8.42
C THR A 56 -0.17 4.55 7.19
N VAL A 57 0.39 3.64 6.37
CA VAL A 57 -0.27 3.12 5.17
C VAL A 57 -1.64 2.52 5.52
N ILE A 58 -1.69 1.67 6.55
CA ILE A 58 -2.94 1.05 7.03
C ILE A 58 -3.98 2.11 7.40
N ARG A 59 -3.59 3.16 8.14
CA ARG A 59 -4.50 4.23 8.55
C ARG A 59 -5.03 5.01 7.35
N HIS A 60 -4.19 5.29 6.36
CA HIS A 60 -4.60 6.00 5.15
C HIS A 60 -5.59 5.19 4.32
N LEU A 61 -5.35 3.89 4.14
CA LEU A 61 -6.27 3.01 3.41
C LEU A 61 -7.60 2.86 4.17
N LYS A 62 -7.57 2.65 5.49
CA LYS A 62 -8.79 2.61 6.33
C LYS A 62 -9.59 3.90 6.24
N ARG A 63 -8.94 5.07 6.25
CA ARG A 63 -9.60 6.37 6.06
C ARG A 63 -10.21 6.54 4.66
N ALA A 64 -9.62 5.92 3.65
CA ALA A 64 -10.17 5.89 2.29
C ALA A 64 -11.35 4.89 2.13
N GLY A 65 -11.69 4.14 3.19
CA GLY A 65 -12.78 3.15 3.18
C GLY A 65 -12.35 1.76 2.71
N PHE A 66 -11.05 1.48 2.65
CA PHE A 66 -10.50 0.18 2.26
C PHE A 66 -9.94 -0.56 3.47
N TRP A 67 -10.07 -1.89 3.46
CA TRP A 67 -9.38 -2.72 4.43
C TRP A 67 -7.90 -2.84 4.04
N CYS A 68 -7.03 -2.74 5.04
CA CYS A 68 -5.58 -2.85 4.90
C CYS A 68 -5.02 -3.44 6.19
N GLU A 69 -4.16 -4.44 6.04
CA GLU A 69 -3.46 -5.12 7.12
C GLU A 69 -2.04 -5.45 6.65
N GLU A 70 -1.05 -5.19 7.48
CA GLU A 70 0.34 -5.59 7.21
C GLU A 70 0.48 -7.10 7.38
N LEU A 71 1.13 -7.73 6.42
CA LEU A 71 1.53 -9.12 6.49
C LEU A 71 2.97 -9.16 6.99
N GLU A 72 3.13 -9.50 8.26
CA GLU A 72 4.41 -9.89 8.84
C GLU A 72 4.63 -11.38 8.53
N ASP A 73 5.72 -11.73 7.86
CA ASP A 73 6.16 -13.12 7.66
C ASP A 73 7.12 -13.55 8.78
#